data_AF-A0A970INB0-F1
#
_entry.id   AF-A0A970INB0-F1
#
_cell.length_a   1.000
_cell.length_b   1.000
_cell.length_c   1.000
_cell.angle_alpha   90.00
_cell.angle_beta   90.00
_cell.angle_gamma   90.00
#
_symmetry.space_group_name_H-M   'P 1'
#
loop_
_entity.id
_entity.type
_entity.pdbx_description
1 polymer ?
#
loop_
_entity_poly.entity_id
_entity_poly.type
_entity_poly.pdbx_seq_one_letter_code
_entity_poly.pdbx_strand_id
1 'polypeptide(L)'
;MNSYRQNTYNREAAVEYAKRYALSPNPNFKYFGIYANIGGDCTNFTSQCLLTGGAPMTYGTEYAWWYNNANTYDTGDDTWSIPWAVAHSLYWTLRVNFQNNHYGPKGFEVADINALEIGDLIFYEDDNSIIYHSTIITSFDSSGPLISQHTFNALNISYLKTWKARFMHFIKVSI
;
A
#
# COMPACT_ATOMS: atom_id res chain seq x y z
N MET A 1 -11.78 18.07 27.40
CA MET A 1 -11.67 18.46 25.99
C MET A 1 -10.76 17.44 25.32
N ASN A 2 -11.31 16.39 24.71
CA ASN A 2 -10.51 15.38 24.00
C ASN A 2 -10.20 15.90 22.61
N SER A 3 -8.96 16.35 22.37
CA SER A 3 -8.49 16.64 21.01
C SER A 3 -8.26 15.31 20.30
N TYR A 4 -9.28 14.81 19.60
CA TYR A 4 -9.05 13.89 18.51
C TYR A 4 -8.25 14.67 17.46
N ARG A 5 -6.92 14.53 17.46
CA ARG A 5 -6.15 14.89 16.27
C ARG A 5 -6.77 14.05 15.16
N GLN A 6 -7.44 14.68 14.20
CA GLN A 6 -7.72 14.01 12.95
C GLN A 6 -6.34 13.66 12.39
N ASN A 7 -5.97 12.38 12.42
CA ASN A 7 -4.79 11.88 11.73
C ASN A 7 -5.12 11.92 10.24
N THR A 8 -5.08 13.12 9.66
CA THR A 8 -5.29 13.29 8.22
C THR A 8 -4.14 12.59 7.49
N TYR A 9 -4.48 11.76 6.51
CA TYR A 9 -3.51 11.10 5.65
C TYR A 9 -2.60 12.13 4.94
N ASN A 10 -1.30 12.09 5.23
CA ASN A 10 -0.29 12.94 4.61
C ASN A 10 0.20 12.29 3.31
N ARG A 11 -0.50 12.59 2.20
CA ARG A 11 -0.21 12.09 0.84
C ARG A 11 1.20 12.44 0.41
N GLU A 12 1.56 13.69 0.64
CA GLU A 12 2.88 14.28 0.83
C GLU A 12 3.99 13.28 1.17
N ALA A 13 3.96 12.90 2.44
CA ALA A 13 4.94 12.04 3.08
C ALA A 13 4.94 10.63 2.51
N ALA A 14 3.76 10.07 2.21
CA ALA A 14 3.65 8.74 1.60
C ALA A 14 4.33 8.70 0.22
N VAL A 15 4.15 9.73 -0.59
CA VAL A 15 4.71 9.85 -1.95
C VAL A 15 6.21 10.12 -1.90
N GLU A 16 6.67 11.00 -1.00
CA GLU A 16 8.11 11.24 -0.83
C GLU A 16 8.85 10.00 -0.33
N TYR A 17 8.23 9.23 0.57
CA TYR A 17 8.74 7.92 0.97
C TYR A 17 8.81 6.96 -0.23
N ALA A 18 7.71 6.85 -0.98
CA ALA A 18 7.64 5.97 -2.13
C ALA A 18 8.73 6.31 -3.15
N LYS A 19 8.90 7.59 -3.51
CA LYS A 19 9.93 8.03 -4.46
C LYS A 19 11.35 7.75 -3.96
N ARG A 20 11.60 7.91 -2.66
CA ARG A 20 12.91 7.63 -2.04
C ARG A 20 13.28 6.15 -2.14
N TYR A 21 12.34 5.25 -1.90
CA TYR A 21 12.62 3.82 -1.77
C TYR A 21 12.20 2.96 -2.97
N ALA A 22 11.50 3.53 -3.96
CA ALA A 22 11.00 2.81 -5.15
C ALA A 22 12.07 2.02 -5.92
N LEU A 23 13.32 2.49 -5.92
CA LEU A 23 14.44 1.84 -6.62
C LEU A 23 15.34 1.02 -5.68
N SER A 24 15.22 1.21 -4.37
CA SER A 24 16.10 0.62 -3.36
C SER A 24 15.32 0.43 -2.06
N PRO A 25 15.08 -0.82 -1.61
CA PRO A 25 14.26 -1.09 -0.43
C PRO A 25 14.79 -0.39 0.82
N ASN A 26 13.88 0.02 1.70
CA ASN A 26 14.26 0.65 2.96
C ASN A 26 14.89 -0.40 3.91
N PRO A 27 16.15 -0.22 4.34
CA PRO A 27 16.82 -1.20 5.21
C PRO A 27 16.20 -1.32 6.61
N ASN A 28 15.33 -0.40 7.02
CA ASN A 28 14.62 -0.45 8.30
C ASN A 28 13.39 -1.37 8.27
N PHE A 29 13.09 -1.98 7.13
CA PHE A 29 12.00 -2.94 6.96
C PHE A 29 12.52 -4.19 6.28
N LYS A 30 11.94 -5.33 6.65
CA LYS A 30 12.20 -6.62 6.02
C LYS A 30 11.87 -6.51 4.54
N TYR A 31 12.84 -6.83 3.69
CA TYR A 31 12.61 -6.88 2.25
C TYR A 31 12.21 -8.29 1.82
N PHE A 32 11.07 -8.41 1.15
CA PHE A 32 10.59 -9.67 0.58
C PHE A 32 11.03 -9.79 -0.88
N GLY A 33 12.29 -10.19 -1.07
CA GLY A 33 12.89 -10.34 -2.40
C GLY A 33 12.05 -11.16 -3.38
N ILE A 34 12.36 -11.04 -4.67
CA ILE A 34 11.61 -11.70 -5.74
C ILE A 34 11.61 -13.22 -5.54
N TYR A 35 10.43 -13.81 -5.36
CA TYR A 35 10.24 -15.26 -5.35
C TYR A 35 9.51 -15.69 -6.61
N ALA A 36 10.10 -16.60 -7.39
CA ALA A 36 9.47 -17.21 -8.57
C ALA A 36 8.84 -16.22 -9.59
N ASN A 37 9.46 -15.06 -9.81
CA ASN A 37 8.96 -13.96 -10.68
C ASN A 37 7.66 -13.29 -10.22
N ILE A 38 7.19 -13.63 -9.00
CA ILE A 38 6.05 -13.03 -8.34
C ILE A 38 6.64 -12.29 -7.15
N GLY A 39 7.05 -11.04 -7.36
CA GLY A 39 7.69 -10.24 -6.30
C GLY A 39 6.87 -10.26 -5.01
N GLY A 40 7.55 -10.35 -3.86
CA GLY A 40 6.91 -10.48 -2.54
C GLY A 40 6.73 -9.16 -1.80
N ASP A 41 7.37 -8.08 -2.27
CA ASP A 41 7.52 -6.85 -1.49
C ASP A 41 6.50 -5.75 -1.85
N CYS A 42 5.64 -5.97 -2.84
CA CYS A 42 4.70 -4.96 -3.32
C CYS A 42 3.83 -4.37 -2.20
N THR A 43 3.24 -5.24 -1.39
CA THR A 43 2.33 -4.83 -0.31
C THR A 43 3.07 -4.33 0.91
N ASN A 44 4.25 -4.89 1.18
CA ASN A 44 5.13 -4.36 2.22
C ASN A 44 5.53 -2.91 1.91
N PHE A 45 5.91 -2.63 0.67
CA PHE A 45 6.24 -1.30 0.20
C PHE A 45 5.05 -0.34 0.28
N THR A 46 3.86 -0.73 -0.21
CA THR A 46 2.67 0.13 -0.10
C THR A 46 2.28 0.35 1.36
N SER A 47 2.42 -0.64 2.23
CA SER A 47 2.17 -0.50 3.66
C SER A 47 3.16 0.46 4.34
N GLN A 48 4.44 0.42 3.98
CA GLN A 48 5.43 1.39 4.45
C GLN A 48 5.09 2.83 4.02
N CYS A 49 4.57 3.01 2.80
CA CYS A 49 4.10 4.30 2.32
C CYS A 49 2.89 4.79 3.11
N LEU A 50 1.88 3.92 3.33
CA LEU A 50 0.70 4.23 4.14
C LEU A 50 1.08 4.61 5.58
N LEU A 51 1.99 3.86 6.20
CA LEU A 51 2.48 4.13 7.55
C LEU A 51 3.14 5.51 7.61
N THR A 52 4.01 5.81 6.65
CA THR A 52 4.69 7.11 6.58
C THR A 52 3.71 8.26 6.31
N GLY A 53 2.63 7.99 5.57
CA GLY A 53 1.51 8.91 5.40
C GLY A 53 0.63 9.07 6.64
N GLY A 54 0.92 8.38 7.75
CA GLY A 54 0.21 8.54 9.03
C GLY A 54 -0.92 7.54 9.27
N ALA A 55 -1.03 6.48 8.46
CA ALA A 55 -1.98 5.40 8.72
C ALA A 55 -1.70 4.75 10.08
N PRO A 56 -2.67 4.69 11.00
CA PRO A 56 -2.44 4.12 12.31
C PRO A 56 -2.37 2.61 12.24
N MET A 57 -1.34 2.03 12.85
CA MET A 57 -1.27 0.57 13.03
C MET A 57 -2.36 0.06 13.97
N THR A 58 -2.88 -1.12 13.66
CA THR A 58 -3.93 -1.82 14.40
C THR A 58 -3.46 -3.24 14.72
N TYR A 59 -3.36 -3.60 16.01
CA TYR A 59 -2.80 -4.89 16.44
C TYR A 59 -3.86 -5.95 16.78
N GLY A 60 -5.15 -5.61 16.75
CA GLY A 60 -6.26 -6.53 17.05
C GLY A 60 -6.51 -7.55 15.93
N THR A 61 -7.16 -8.68 16.24
CA THR A 61 -7.28 -9.84 15.34
C THR A 61 -8.14 -9.63 14.10
N GLU A 62 -9.18 -8.80 14.18
CA GLU A 62 -10.18 -8.68 13.11
C GLU A 62 -9.75 -7.73 11.97
N TYR A 63 -8.94 -6.70 12.30
CA TYR A 63 -8.51 -5.65 11.37
C TYR A 63 -7.02 -5.35 11.49
N ALA A 64 -6.21 -6.40 11.70
CA ALA A 64 -4.79 -6.28 12.01
C ALA A 64 -3.99 -5.69 10.84
N TRP A 65 -3.43 -4.50 11.00
CA TRP A 65 -2.48 -3.93 10.07
C TRP A 65 -1.31 -3.32 10.85
N TRP A 66 -0.19 -4.04 10.90
CA TRP A 66 0.95 -3.64 11.72
C TRP A 66 2.26 -4.25 11.23
N TYR A 67 3.34 -3.58 11.60
CA TYR A 67 4.72 -4.02 11.48
C TYR A 67 5.43 -3.80 12.82
N ASN A 68 6.26 -4.75 13.23
CA ASN A 68 7.04 -4.66 14.45
C ASN A 68 8.50 -5.00 14.14
N ASN A 69 9.39 -4.06 14.38
CA ASN A 69 10.83 -4.15 14.08
C ASN A 69 11.64 -4.85 15.19
N ALA A 70 10.98 -5.65 16.04
CA ALA A 70 11.51 -6.36 17.20
C ALA A 70 12.38 -5.52 18.18
N ASN A 71 12.40 -4.18 18.03
CA ASN A 71 13.39 -3.27 18.62
C ASN A 71 14.86 -3.66 18.36
N THR A 72 15.15 -4.29 17.22
CA THR A 72 16.51 -4.67 16.80
C THR A 72 17.00 -3.82 15.63
N TYR A 73 18.32 -3.80 15.43
CA TYR A 73 18.91 -3.17 14.23
C TYR A 73 18.77 -4.04 12.97
N ASP A 74 18.69 -5.36 13.16
CA ASP A 74 18.44 -6.31 12.08
C ASP A 74 16.93 -6.52 11.92
N THR A 75 16.49 -6.69 10.68
CA THR A 75 15.11 -7.00 10.31
C THR A 75 14.81 -8.51 10.35
N GLY A 76 15.81 -9.34 10.67
CA GLY A 76 15.71 -10.79 10.76
C GLY A 76 14.56 -11.29 11.64
N ASP A 77 14.32 -10.61 12.76
CA ASP A 77 13.33 -10.97 13.78
C ASP A 77 12.03 -10.16 13.68
N ASP A 78 11.90 -9.34 12.62
CA ASP A 78 10.73 -8.51 12.42
C ASP A 78 9.48 -9.37 12.20
N THR A 79 8.35 -8.86 12.67
CA THR A 79 7.04 -9.51 12.51
C THR A 79 6.03 -8.53 11.95
N TRP A 80 5.01 -9.04 11.26
CA TRP A 80 3.99 -8.23 10.61
C TRP A 80 2.66 -8.99 10.52
N SER A 81 1.58 -8.25 10.31
CA SER A 81 0.26 -8.86 10.04
C SER A 81 0.13 -9.30 8.58
N ILE A 82 -0.80 -10.24 8.31
CA ILE A 82 -1.07 -10.67 6.92
C ILE A 82 -1.43 -9.47 6.01
N PRO A 83 -2.33 -8.55 6.40
CA PRO A 83 -2.63 -7.35 5.61
C PRO A 83 -1.44 -6.39 5.39
N TRP A 84 -0.37 -6.47 6.18
CA TRP A 84 0.82 -5.66 5.94
C TRP A 84 1.57 -6.10 4.67
N ALA A 85 1.61 -7.41 4.40
CA ALA A 85 2.45 -7.99 3.34
C ALA A 85 1.68 -8.69 2.21
N VAL A 86 0.35 -8.85 2.30
CA VAL A 86 -0.47 -9.55 1.30
C VAL A 86 -1.52 -8.61 0.68
N ALA A 87 -1.45 -8.44 -0.66
CA ALA A 87 -2.25 -7.46 -1.39
C ALA A 87 -3.76 -7.67 -1.21
N HIS A 88 -4.22 -8.91 -1.32
CA HIS A 88 -5.63 -9.27 -1.12
C HIS A 88 -6.13 -8.87 0.26
N SER A 89 -5.35 -9.15 1.30
CA SER A 89 -5.71 -8.83 2.67
C SER A 89 -5.66 -7.32 2.93
N LEU A 90 -4.66 -6.60 2.42
CA LEU A 90 -4.60 -5.14 2.53
C LEU A 90 -5.82 -4.47 1.91
N TYR A 91 -6.20 -4.88 0.70
CA TYR A 91 -7.36 -4.35 -0.01
C TYR A 91 -8.63 -4.44 0.84
N TRP A 92 -8.93 -5.64 1.37
CA TRP A 92 -10.12 -5.83 2.19
C TRP A 92 -10.03 -5.09 3.52
N THR A 93 -8.86 -5.04 4.16
CA THR A 93 -8.67 -4.23 5.38
C THR A 93 -9.03 -2.76 5.13
N LEU A 94 -8.55 -2.15 4.05
CA LEU A 94 -8.86 -0.76 3.71
C LEU A 94 -10.36 -0.54 3.52
N ARG A 95 -11.00 -1.43 2.75
CA ARG A 95 -12.42 -1.35 2.39
C ARG A 95 -13.33 -1.53 3.59
N VAL A 96 -13.07 -2.56 4.39
CA VAL A 96 -13.90 -2.89 5.56
C VAL A 96 -13.74 -1.82 6.65
N ASN A 97 -12.52 -1.34 6.87
CA ASN A 97 -12.29 -0.25 7.82
C ASN A 97 -13.00 1.05 7.41
N PHE A 98 -13.08 1.33 6.10
CA PHE A 98 -13.83 2.49 5.62
C PHE A 98 -15.34 2.29 5.78
N GLN A 99 -15.86 1.16 5.31
CA GLN A 99 -17.30 0.86 5.32
C GLN A 99 -17.90 0.87 6.73
N ASN A 100 -17.17 0.33 7.71
CA ASN A 100 -17.64 0.24 9.10
C ASN A 100 -17.10 1.37 9.99
N ASN A 101 -16.39 2.35 9.41
CA ASN A 101 -15.75 3.45 10.13
C ASN A 101 -14.85 2.97 11.29
N HIS A 102 -14.09 1.90 11.07
CA HIS A 102 -13.13 1.41 12.05
C HIS A 102 -11.88 2.31 12.13
N TYR A 103 -11.21 2.25 13.27
CA TYR A 103 -9.88 2.81 13.44
C TYR A 103 -8.86 1.95 12.69
N GLY A 104 -7.92 2.56 11.98
CA GLY A 104 -6.93 1.86 11.16
C GLY A 104 -6.74 2.47 9.79
N PRO A 105 -5.90 1.85 8.93
CA PRO A 105 -5.79 2.23 7.53
C PRO A 105 -7.13 2.00 6.85
N LYS A 106 -7.62 2.96 6.08
CA LYS A 106 -8.91 2.84 5.40
C LYS A 106 -8.94 3.58 4.06
N GLY A 107 -9.77 3.08 3.16
CA GLY A 107 -9.95 3.64 1.83
C GLY A 107 -11.16 3.04 1.14
N PHE A 108 -11.63 3.72 0.10
CA PHE A 108 -12.81 3.31 -0.65
C PHE A 108 -12.51 3.22 -2.14
N GLU A 109 -13.28 2.38 -2.82
CA GLU A 109 -13.12 2.18 -4.25
C GLU A 109 -13.80 3.31 -5.02
N VAL A 110 -13.12 3.82 -6.04
CA VAL A 110 -13.66 4.78 -6.99
C VAL A 110 -13.76 4.14 -8.37
N ALA A 111 -14.82 4.45 -9.10
CA ALA A 111 -15.05 3.88 -10.44
C ALA A 111 -14.18 4.55 -11.52
N ASP A 112 -13.86 5.83 -11.34
CA ASP A 112 -13.09 6.62 -12.29
C ASP A 112 -11.66 6.83 -11.78
N ILE A 113 -10.68 6.50 -12.61
CA ILE A 113 -9.26 6.71 -12.34
C ILE A 113 -8.92 8.19 -12.12
N ASN A 114 -9.70 9.11 -12.70
CA ASN A 114 -9.51 10.55 -12.54
C ASN A 114 -9.88 11.07 -11.15
N ALA A 115 -10.55 10.25 -10.33
CA ALA A 115 -10.84 10.59 -8.94
C ALA A 115 -9.65 10.30 -7.98
N LEU A 116 -8.60 9.65 -8.49
CA LEU A 116 -7.40 9.34 -7.72
C LEU A 116 -6.46 10.53 -7.62
N GLU A 117 -5.73 10.58 -6.51
CA GLU A 117 -4.69 11.56 -6.22
C GLU A 117 -3.37 10.84 -5.91
N ILE A 118 -2.28 11.59 -5.81
CA ILE A 118 -1.02 11.02 -5.31
C ILE A 118 -1.22 10.45 -3.90
N GLY A 119 -0.53 9.36 -3.62
CA GLY A 119 -0.69 8.61 -2.38
C GLY A 119 -1.92 7.69 -2.34
N ASP A 120 -2.80 7.71 -3.35
CA ASP A 120 -3.81 6.67 -3.52
C ASP A 120 -3.21 5.38 -4.09
N LEU A 121 -3.96 4.28 -3.98
CA LEU A 121 -3.47 2.94 -4.33
C LEU A 121 -4.20 2.36 -5.53
N ILE A 122 -3.48 1.54 -6.30
CA ILE A 122 -4.06 0.70 -7.36
C ILE A 122 -3.73 -0.76 -7.02
N PHE A 123 -4.77 -1.59 -6.98
CA PHE A 123 -4.66 -3.03 -6.80
C PHE A 123 -4.98 -3.76 -8.11
N TYR A 124 -4.35 -4.90 -8.35
CA TYR A 124 -4.55 -5.70 -9.56
C TYR A 124 -5.08 -7.08 -9.21
N GLU A 125 -6.13 -7.50 -9.93
CA GLU A 125 -6.83 -8.76 -9.76
C GLU A 125 -6.55 -9.70 -10.94
N ASP A 126 -6.36 -10.99 -10.65
CA ASP A 126 -6.18 -12.04 -11.66
C ASP A 126 -7.53 -12.64 -12.13
N ASP A 127 -7.46 -13.62 -13.03
CA ASP A 127 -8.66 -14.30 -13.55
C ASP A 127 -9.40 -15.14 -12.49
N ASN A 128 -8.75 -15.47 -11.37
CA ASN A 128 -9.33 -16.21 -10.24
C ASN A 128 -9.94 -15.29 -9.18
N SER A 129 -10.07 -13.99 -9.47
CA SER A 129 -10.55 -12.97 -8.53
C SER A 129 -9.65 -12.79 -7.30
N ILE A 130 -8.35 -13.08 -7.46
CA ILE A 130 -7.35 -12.85 -6.43
C ILE A 130 -6.62 -11.54 -6.72
N ILE A 131 -6.78 -10.58 -5.82
CA ILE A 131 -5.93 -9.40 -5.76
C ILE A 131 -4.51 -9.80 -5.37
N TYR A 132 -3.58 -9.74 -6.32
CA TYR A 132 -2.23 -10.26 -6.17
C TYR A 132 -1.16 -9.17 -6.10
N HIS A 133 -1.51 -7.92 -6.43
CA HIS A 133 -0.54 -6.83 -6.50
C HIS A 133 -1.11 -5.52 -5.97
N SER A 134 -0.27 -4.72 -5.33
CA SER A 134 -0.58 -3.39 -4.83
C SER A 134 0.50 -2.39 -5.22
N THR A 135 0.09 -1.17 -5.54
CA THR A 135 0.96 -0.07 -5.96
C THR A 135 0.45 1.25 -5.42
N ILE A 136 1.34 2.25 -5.35
CA ILE A 136 1.01 3.60 -4.91
C ILE A 136 1.22 4.59 -6.05
N ILE A 137 0.29 5.53 -6.22
CA ILE A 137 0.39 6.61 -7.20
C ILE A 137 1.36 7.68 -6.68
N THR A 138 2.41 7.95 -7.43
CA THR A 138 3.49 8.88 -7.06
C THR A 138 3.54 10.13 -7.92
N SER A 139 2.92 10.10 -9.10
CA SER A 139 2.84 11.25 -10.01
C SER A 139 1.72 11.03 -11.04
N PHE A 140 1.54 12.00 -11.94
CA PHE A 140 0.63 11.94 -13.08
C PHE A 140 1.33 12.54 -14.30
N ASP A 141 1.02 12.01 -15.48
CA ASP A 141 1.40 12.60 -16.76
C ASP A 141 0.16 12.74 -17.68
N SER A 142 0.38 13.09 -18.95
CA SER A 142 -0.69 13.23 -19.95
C SER A 142 -1.43 11.92 -20.26
N SER A 143 -0.87 10.78 -19.89
CA SER A 143 -1.42 9.44 -20.12
C SER A 143 -2.09 8.86 -18.87
N GLY A 144 -1.95 9.49 -17.70
CA GLY A 144 -2.67 9.15 -16.47
C GLY A 144 -1.75 9.01 -15.24
N PRO A 145 -2.17 8.21 -14.24
CA PRO A 145 -1.36 8.00 -13.04
C PRO A 145 -0.04 7.28 -13.32
N LEU A 146 1.01 7.73 -12.65
CA LEU A 146 2.30 7.07 -12.57
C LEU A 146 2.45 6.45 -11.17
N ILE A 147 2.83 5.19 -11.13
CA ILE A 147 2.93 4.42 -9.89
C ILE A 147 4.38 4.08 -9.54
N SER A 148 4.60 3.78 -8.27
CA SER A 148 5.82 3.14 -7.77
C SER A 148 5.48 1.80 -7.10
N GLN A 149 6.39 0.83 -7.19
CA GLN A 149 6.14 -0.56 -6.77
C GLN A 149 7.42 -1.37 -6.52
N HIS A 150 7.29 -2.52 -5.83
CA HIS A 150 8.39 -3.49 -5.57
C HIS A 150 8.09 -4.94 -6.03
N THR A 151 7.31 -5.18 -7.10
CA THR A 151 7.34 -6.51 -7.76
C THR A 151 8.65 -6.71 -8.49
N PHE A 152 8.98 -5.69 -9.27
CA PHE A 152 10.32 -5.23 -9.54
C PHE A 152 10.36 -3.78 -9.05
N ASN A 153 11.53 -3.32 -8.61
CA ASN A 153 11.70 -1.96 -8.11
C ASN A 153 11.49 -0.97 -9.26
N ALA A 154 10.49 -0.10 -9.13
CA ALA A 154 10.11 0.83 -10.18
C ALA A 154 9.59 2.14 -9.61
N LEU A 155 9.99 3.24 -10.26
CA LEU A 155 9.61 4.60 -9.92
C LEU A 155 8.88 5.25 -11.10
N ASN A 156 7.69 5.81 -10.85
CA ASN A 156 6.89 6.57 -11.81
C ASN A 156 6.70 5.86 -13.16
N ILE A 157 6.35 4.57 -13.13
CA ILE A 157 5.97 3.82 -14.33
C ILE A 157 4.47 3.94 -14.56
N SER A 158 4.02 3.70 -15.80
CA SER A 158 2.59 3.65 -16.09
C SER A 158 1.87 2.63 -15.19
N TYR A 159 0.68 2.99 -14.73
CA TYR A 159 -0.21 2.08 -14.01
C TYR A 159 -0.71 0.92 -14.91
N LEU A 160 -0.66 1.09 -16.23
CA LEU A 160 -0.99 0.03 -17.18
C LEU A 160 0.13 -1.03 -17.18
N LYS A 161 -0.26 -2.28 -16.92
CA LYS A 161 0.67 -3.42 -16.92
C LYS A 161 0.66 -4.11 -18.28
N THR A 162 1.84 -4.60 -18.68
CA THR A 162 2.00 -5.41 -19.89
C THR A 162 1.55 -6.86 -19.70
N TRP A 163 1.40 -7.31 -18.44
CA TRP A 163 0.84 -8.61 -18.10
C TRP A 163 -0.66 -8.51 -17.76
N LYS A 164 -1.37 -9.63 -17.93
CA LYS A 164 -2.82 -9.70 -17.80
C LYS A 164 -3.25 -9.42 -16.35
N ALA A 165 -3.92 -8.29 -16.12
CA ALA A 165 -4.79 -8.07 -14.97
C ALA A 165 -6.24 -8.10 -15.49
N ARG A 166 -7.11 -8.88 -14.87
CA ARG A 166 -8.52 -8.95 -15.25
C ARG A 166 -9.24 -7.67 -14.85
N PHE A 167 -8.95 -7.18 -13.64
CA PHE A 167 -9.47 -5.94 -13.10
C PHE A 167 -8.39 -5.14 -12.37
N MET A 168 -8.58 -3.83 -12.34
CA MET A 168 -7.83 -2.89 -11.50
C MET A 168 -8.81 -2.24 -10.53
N HIS A 169 -8.45 -2.22 -9.25
CA HIS A 169 -9.23 -1.55 -8.22
C HIS A 169 -8.54 -0.25 -7.83
N PHE A 170 -9.28 0.85 -7.91
CA PHE A 170 -8.80 2.19 -7.61
C PHE A 170 -9.22 2.56 -6.19
N ILE A 171 -8.27 2.59 -5.26
CA ILE A 171 -8.56 2.85 -3.85
C ILE A 171 -8.12 4.26 -3.48
N LYS A 172 -9.11 5.10 -3.17
CA LYS A 172 -8.91 6.41 -2.57
C LYS A 172 -8.70 6.26 -1.07
N VAL A 173 -7.50 6.60 -0.60
CA VAL A 173 -7.11 6.51 0.82
C VAL A 173 -7.79 7.65 1.59
N SER A 174 -8.39 7.34 2.74
CA SER A 174 -9.20 8.29 3.51
C SER A 174 -9.11 7.98 5.01
N ILE A 175 -7.96 8.28 5.63
CA ILE A 175 -7.69 8.01 7.06
C ILE A 175 -8.24 9.12 7.95
#